data_AF-A0A2V8UV81-F1
#
_entry.id   AF-A0A2V8UV81-F1
#
_cell.length_a   1.000
_cell.length_b   1.000
_cell.length_c   1.000
_cell.angle_alpha   90.00
_cell.angle_beta   90.00
_cell.angle_gamma   90.00
#
_symmetry.space_group_name_H-M   'P 1'
#
loop_
_entity.id
_entity.type
_entity.pdbx_description
1 polymer ?
#
loop_
_entity_poly.entity_id
_entity_poly.type
_entity_poly.pdbx_seq_one_letter_code
_entity_poly.pdbx_strand_id
1 'polypeptide(L)' 'MRQNRLALCLGIDETILSKIVNGFREPSQELRGRIANLLKTDEEWLFERANAAHTTNGTPEDSKT' A
#
# COMPACT_ATOMS: atom_id res chain seq x y z
N MET A 1 10.85 -4.41 -15.25
CA MET A 1 10.32 -3.15 -15.86
C MET A 1 8.80 -3.23 -16.02
N ARG A 2 8.03 -2.84 -14.99
CA ARG A 2 6.55 -2.67 -15.05
C ARG A 2 6.06 -1.37 -14.38
N GLN A 3 6.89 -0.70 -13.57
CA GLN A 3 6.54 0.54 -12.88
C GLN A 3 6.43 1.73 -13.84
N ASN A 4 7.33 1.83 -14.83
CA ASN A 4 7.28 2.90 -15.84
C ASN A 4 5.93 3.01 -16.58
N ARG A 5 5.32 1.87 -16.92
CA ARG A 5 4.00 1.85 -17.58
C ARG A 5 2.86 2.24 -16.64
N LEU A 6 3.02 1.92 -15.35
CA LEU A 6 2.08 2.26 -14.28
C LEU A 6 2.13 3.76 -13.97
N ALA A 7 3.33 4.34 -13.95
CA ALA A 7 3.57 5.77 -13.83
C ALA A 7 2.95 6.56 -15.00
N LEU A 8 3.16 6.08 -16.24
CA LEU A 8 2.52 6.65 -17.44
C LEU A 8 0.99 6.60 -17.39
N CYS A 9 0.39 5.48 -16.98
CA CYS A 9 -1.07 5.38 -16.82
C CYS A 9 -1.64 6.32 -15.74
N LEU A 10 -0.84 6.63 -14.72
CA LEU A 10 -1.22 7.54 -13.64
C LEU A 10 -0.92 9.01 -13.97
N GLY A 11 -0.16 9.29 -15.04
CA GLY A 11 0.30 10.63 -15.39
C GLY A 11 1.32 11.22 -14.41
N ILE A 12 2.05 10.36 -13.69
CA ILE A 12 3.07 10.77 -12.71
C ILE A 12 4.44 10.23 -13.10
N ASP A 13 5.49 10.83 -12.53
CA ASP A 13 6.86 10.35 -12.72
C ASP A 13 7.10 9.01 -12.00
N GLU A 14 7.91 8.13 -12.60
CA GLU A 14 8.27 6.83 -12.00
C GLU A 14 8.93 7.00 -10.61
N THR A 15 9.71 8.06 -10.43
CA THR A 15 10.34 8.40 -9.14
C THR A 15 9.28 8.76 -8.10
N ILE A 16 8.21 9.44 -8.50
CA ILE A 16 7.09 9.79 -7.60
C ILE A 16 6.34 8.53 -7.21
N LEU A 17 6.02 7.65 -8.18
CA LEU A 17 5.37 6.37 -7.90
C LEU A 17 6.23 5.51 -6.96
N SER A 18 7.54 5.43 -7.21
CA SER A 18 8.48 4.70 -6.35
C SER A 18 8.51 5.26 -4.93
N LYS A 19 8.53 6.59 -4.77
CA LYS A 19 8.45 7.22 -3.44
C LYS A 19 7.13 6.92 -2.72
N ILE A 20 6.02 6.86 -3.45
CA ILE A 20 4.71 6.53 -2.88
C ILE A 20 4.67 5.06 -2.43
N VAL A 21 5.06 4.13 -3.29
CA VAL A 21 5.06 2.69 -3.00
C VAL A 21 5.99 2.36 -1.83
N ASN A 22 7.14 3.03 -1.74
CA ASN A 22 8.09 2.85 -0.63
C ASN A 22 7.71 3.65 0.62
N GLY A 23 6.60 4.38 0.62
CA GLY A 23 6.14 5.16 1.78
C GLY A 23 6.92 6.46 2.06
N PHE A 24 7.82 6.88 1.17
CA PHE A 24 8.55 8.16 1.25
C PHE A 24 7.68 9.38 0.91
N ARG A 25 6.51 9.17 0.30
CA ARG A 25 5.58 10.25 -0.07
C ARG A 25 4.14 9.80 0.14
N GLU A 26 3.34 10.67 0.75
CA GLU A 26 1.91 10.46 0.89
C GLU A 26 1.18 10.91 -0.38
N PRO A 27 0.49 10.00 -1.11
CA PRO A 27 -0.32 10.37 -2.27
C PRO A 27 -1.60 11.10 -1.84
N SER A 28 -2.13 11.95 -2.71
CA SER A 28 -3.45 12.55 -2.52
C SER A 28 -4.55 11.48 -2.63
N GLN A 29 -5.73 11.72 -2.04
CA GLN A 29 -6.91 10.84 -2.17
C GLN A 29 -7.21 10.46 -3.62
N GLU A 30 -7.19 11.45 -4.53
CA GLU A 30 -7.41 11.20 -5.95
C GLU A 30 -6.36 10.23 -6.53
N LEU A 31 -5.10 10.38 -6.14
CA LEU A 31 -4.02 9.52 -6.63
C LEU A 31 -4.09 8.13 -6.01
N ARG A 32 -4.49 8.01 -4.75
CA ARG A 32 -4.73 6.73 -4.08
C ARG A 32 -5.79 5.91 -4.80
N GLY A 33 -6.94 6.51 -5.09
CA GLY A 33 -8.03 5.85 -5.82
C GLY A 33 -7.61 5.41 -7.22
N ARG A 34 -6.78 6.20 -7.92
CA ARG A 34 -6.22 5.80 -9.22
C ARG A 34 -5.28 4.60 -9.12
N ILE A 35 -4.39 4.58 -8.12
CA ILE A 35 -3.45 3.48 -7.89
C ILE A 35 -4.20 2.19 -7.51
N ALA A 36 -5.16 2.29 -6.58
CA ALA A 36 -6.02 1.19 -6.12
C ALA A 36 -6.80 0.56 -7.28
N ASN A 37 -7.47 1.37 -8.11
CA ASN A 37 -8.17 0.91 -9.30
C ASN A 37 -7.25 0.23 -10.31
N LEU A 38 -6.05 0.77 -10.51
CA LEU A 38 -5.08 0.22 -11.46
C LEU A 38 -4.51 -1.13 -11.00
N LEU A 39 -4.31 -1.29 -9.70
CA LEU A 39 -3.88 -2.54 -9.07
C LEU A 39 -5.03 -3.52 -8.82
N LYS A 40 -6.29 -3.08 -9.00
CA LYS A 40 -7.51 -3.81 -8.65
C LYS A 40 -7.48 -4.30 -7.20
N THR A 41 -7.16 -3.37 -6.30
CA THR A 41 -7.01 -3.64 -4.87
C THR A 41 -7.65 -2.50 -4.10
N ASP A 42 -8.17 -2.78 -2.91
CA ASP A 42 -8.79 -1.78 -2.04
C ASP A 42 -7.79 -0.69 -1.62
N GLU A 43 -8.22 0.57 -1.70
CA GLU A 43 -7.40 1.72 -1.31
C GLU A 43 -7.03 1.67 0.16
N GLU A 44 -7.99 1.33 1.03
CA GLU A 44 -7.79 1.26 2.47
C GLU A 44 -6.75 0.20 2.84
N TRP A 45 -6.79 -0.97 2.21
CA TRP A 45 -5.79 -2.03 2.40
C TRP A 45 -4.43 -1.64 1.81
N LEU A 46 -4.41 -1.04 0.62
CA LEU A 46 -3.17 -0.73 -0.11
C LEU A 46 -2.37 0.39 0.57
N PHE A 47 -3.07 1.35 1.17
CA PHE A 47 -2.48 2.44 1.92
C PHE A 47 -2.69 2.29 3.43
N GLU A 48 -3.06 1.09 3.88
CA GLU A 48 -3.06 0.75 5.29
C GLU A 48 -1.62 0.95 5.75
N ARG A 49 -1.36 2.04 6.46
CA ARG A 49 -0.07 2.18 7.14
C ARG A 49 -0.06 1.00 8.06
N ALA A 50 0.84 0.04 7.81
CA ALA A 50 1.12 -1.04 8.73
C ALA A 50 1.35 -0.36 10.07
N ASN A 51 0.31 -0.34 10.89
CA ASN A 51 0.40 0.16 12.23
C ASN A 51 1.43 -0.78 12.82
N ALA A 52 2.63 -0.26 13.10
CA ALA A 52 3.75 -1.02 13.61
C ALA A 52 3.45 -1.44 15.07
N ALA A 53 2.34 -2.15 15.24
CA ALA A 53 1.65 -2.47 16.47
C ALA A 53 0.61 -3.57 16.22
N HIS A 54 0.90 -4.55 15.36
CA HIS A 54 0.53 -5.92 15.69
C HIS A 54 1.75 -6.48 16.44
N THR A 55 1.85 -6.17 17.74
CA THR A 55 1.55 -7.16 18.78
C THR A 55 2.19 -8.49 18.43
N THR A 56 3.38 -8.73 18.99
CA THR A 56 3.84 -10.07 19.32
C THR A 56 2.63 -10.86 19.82
N ASN A 57 2.18 -11.84 19.04
CA ASN A 57 1.14 -12.77 19.42
C ASN A 57 1.41 -13.25 20.84
N GLY A 58 0.58 -12.82 21.79
CA GLY A 58 0.28 -13.65 22.94
C GLY A 58 -0.32 -14.92 22.37
N THR A 59 0.40 -16.02 22.47
CA THR A 59 -0.14 -17.37 22.30
C THR A 59 -1.32 -17.52 23.27
N PRO A 60 -2.57 -17.67 22.82
CA PRO A 60 -3.56 -18.31 23.67
C PRO A 60 -3.22 -19.80 23.66
N GLU A 61 -2.32 -20.22 24.54
CA GLU A 61 -2.19 -21.62 24.95
C GLU A 61 -3.36 -21.88 25.91
N ASP A 62 -4.59 -21.89 25.38
CA ASP A 62 -5.70 -22.52 26.07
C ASP A 62 -5.82 -23.96 25.57
N SER A 63 -5.42 -24.85 26.47
CA SER A 63 -6.20 -26.02 26.86
C SER A 63 -6.81 -26.82 25.71
N LYS A 64 -6.12 -27.90 25.33
CA LYS A 64 -6.81 -29.12 24.94
C LYS A 64 -6.42 -30.24 25.89
N THR A 65 -7.43 -30.57 26.70
CA THR A 65 -7.74 -31.81 27.44
C THR A 65 -6.82 -33.00 27.23
#